data_AF-E9I6P9-F1
#
_entry.id   AF-E9I6P9-F1
#
_cell.length_a   1.000
_cell.length_b   1.000
_cell.length_c   1.000
_cell.angle_alpha   90.00
_cell.angle_beta   90.00
_cell.angle_gamma   90.00
#
_symmetry.space_group_name_H-M   'P 1'
#
loop_
_entity.id
_entity.type
_entity.pdbx_description
1 polymer ?
#
loop_
_entity_poly.entity_id
_entity_poly.type
_entity_poly.pdbx_seq_one_letter_code
_entity_poly.pdbx_strand_id
1 'polypeptide(L)' 'QGKAMGIPLLDLSGALQPGAPRSPAVMAVAAQLRQACTGPGFFYVRHHGVPQDIIARQFALAQQFFDLPLASKEAI' A
#
# COMPACT_ATOMS: atom_id res chain seq x y z
N GLN A 1 22.06 10.73 18.83
CA GLN A 1 21.83 9.42 18.19
C GLN A 1 20.86 9.63 17.04
N GLY A 2 21.35 9.75 15.80
CA GLY A 2 20.53 10.05 14.62
C GLY A 2 20.00 8.77 13.99
N LYS A 3 18.68 8.62 13.91
CA LYS A 3 18.01 7.50 13.22
C LYS A 3 18.14 7.71 11.70
N ALA A 4 18.93 6.90 10.98
CA ALA A 4 18.84 6.85 9.52
C ALA A 4 17.41 6.38 9.15
N MET A 5 16.55 7.21 8.53
CA MET A 5 16.46 7.68 7.13
C MET A 5 16.11 6.58 6.12
N GLY A 6 14.95 5.94 6.32
CA GLY A 6 14.29 5.09 5.32
C GLY A 6 12.78 5.34 5.33
N ILE A 7 12.13 5.16 4.19
CA ILE A 7 10.66 5.27 4.07
C ILE A 7 10.04 4.17 4.97
N PRO A 8 9.16 4.50 5.93
CA PRO A 8 8.55 3.51 6.83
C PRO A 8 7.91 2.35 6.05
N LEU A 9 8.08 1.12 6.54
CA LEU A 9 7.44 -0.08 5.98
C LEU A 9 6.46 -0.65 7.01
N LEU A 10 5.17 -0.65 6.69
CA LEU A 10 4.11 -1.20 7.53
C LEU A 10 3.82 -2.65 7.13
N ASP A 11 3.77 -3.55 8.10
CA ASP A 11 3.39 -4.94 7.91
C ASP A 11 1.97 -5.18 8.44
N LEU A 12 1.05 -5.60 7.56
CA LEU A 12 -0.36 -5.78 7.92
C LEU A 12 -0.74 -7.23 8.26
N SER A 13 0.21 -8.17 8.23
CA SER A 13 -0.04 -9.61 8.43
C SER A 13 -0.82 -9.93 9.71
N GLY A 14 -0.52 -9.26 10.82
CA GLY A 14 -1.24 -9.41 12.09
C GLY A 14 -2.52 -8.58 12.20
N ALA A 15 -2.57 -7.42 11.53
CA ALA A 15 -3.70 -6.49 11.62
C ALA A 15 -4.91 -6.93 10.78
N LEU A 16 -4.71 -7.74 9.74
CA LEU A 16 -5.77 -8.23 8.86
C LEU A 16 -6.35 -9.59 9.28
N GLN A 17 -5.94 -10.14 10.42
CA GLN A 17 -6.50 -11.39 10.92
C GLN A 17 -7.98 -11.20 11.35
N PRO A 18 -8.89 -12.14 11.02
CA PRO A 18 -10.28 -12.07 11.43
C PRO A 18 -10.48 -11.99 12.96
N GLY A 19 -11.57 -11.35 13.39
CA GLY A 19 -12.05 -11.42 14.78
C GLY A 19 -11.35 -10.52 15.80
N ALA A 20 -10.49 -9.59 15.36
CA ALA A 20 -9.64 -8.83 16.27
C ALA A 20 -9.70 -7.29 16.11
N PRO A 21 -10.89 -6.63 16.02
CA PRO A 21 -10.96 -5.18 16.13
C PRO A 21 -10.28 -4.72 17.43
N ARG A 22 -9.35 -3.76 17.34
CA ARG A 22 -8.53 -3.25 18.47
C ARG A 22 -7.61 -4.28 19.13
N SER A 23 -7.25 -5.37 18.47
CA SER A 23 -6.17 -6.24 18.96
C SER A 23 -4.84 -5.48 19.09
N PRO A 24 -3.89 -5.95 19.92
CA PRO A 24 -2.56 -5.34 20.02
C PRO A 24 -1.87 -5.17 18.66
N ALA A 25 -2.04 -6.13 17.74
CA ALA A 25 -1.50 -6.05 16.39
C ALA A 25 -2.14 -4.92 15.56
N VAL A 26 -3.48 -4.79 15.61
CA VAL A 26 -4.21 -3.69 14.94
C VAL A 26 -3.80 -2.33 15.52
N MET A 27 -3.68 -2.22 16.84
CA MET A 27 -3.30 -0.97 17.50
C MET A 27 -1.85 -0.57 17.19
N ALA A 28 -0.93 -1.53 17.12
CA ALA A 28 0.46 -1.27 16.74
C ALA A 28 0.55 -0.73 15.30
N VAL A 29 -0.13 -1.36 14.34
CA VAL A 29 -0.18 -0.90 12.95
C VAL A 29 -0.85 0.48 12.84
N ALA A 30 -1.95 0.72 13.55
CA ALA A 30 -2.64 2.01 13.56
C ALA A 30 -1.73 3.15 14.09
N ALA A 31 -0.95 2.87 15.14
CA ALA A 31 0.01 3.83 15.68
C ALA A 31 1.14 4.14 14.68
N GLN A 32 1.69 3.12 14.01
CA GLN A 32 2.71 3.29 12.97
C GLN A 32 2.17 4.08 11.77
N LEU A 33 0.94 3.77 11.32
CA LEU A 33 0.25 4.50 10.27
C LEU A 33 0.08 5.97 10.62
N ARG A 34 -0.40 6.27 11.84
CA ARG A 34 -0.52 7.65 12.33
C ARG A 34 0.84 8.36 12.29
N GLN A 35 1.89 7.75 12.84
CA GLN A 35 3.22 8.34 12.83
C GLN A 35 3.76 8.60 11.42
N ALA A 36 3.53 7.68 10.48
CA ALA A 36 3.96 7.85 9.09
C ALA A 36 3.19 8.99 8.40
N CYS A 37 1.87 9.05 8.57
CA CYS A 37 1.02 10.08 7.98
C CYS A 37 1.25 11.47 8.58
N THR A 38 1.55 11.58 9.89
CA THR A 38 1.80 12.86 10.56
C THR A 38 3.27 13.25 10.63
N GLY A 39 4.16 12.40 10.11
CA GLY A 39 5.61 12.61 10.10
C GLY A 39 6.11 12.74 8.65
N PRO A 40 6.75 11.69 8.08
CA PRO A 40 7.29 11.73 6.72
C PRO A 40 6.26 11.97 5.60
N GLY A 41 4.98 11.64 5.81
CA GLY A 41 3.92 11.73 4.81
C GLY A 41 3.89 10.59 3.79
N PHE A 42 4.86 9.67 3.83
CA PHE A 42 4.96 8.52 2.94
C PHE A 42 5.38 7.25 3.69
N PHE A 43 4.94 6.09 3.19
CA PHE A 43 5.29 4.76 3.70
C PHE A 43 5.02 3.68 2.63
N TYR A 44 5.69 2.55 2.76
CA TYR A 44 5.37 1.31 2.05
C TYR A 44 4.54 0.38 2.93
N VAL A 45 3.81 -0.54 2.30
CA VAL A 45 3.03 -1.56 2.97
C VAL A 45 3.40 -2.94 2.43
N ARG A 46 3.54 -3.94 3.30
CA ARG A 46 3.65 -5.36 2.93
C ARG A 46 2.56 -6.18 3.62
N HIS A 47 2.29 -7.38 3.07
CA HIS A 47 1.23 -8.28 3.53
C HIS A 47 -0.14 -7.59 3.63
N HIS A 48 -0.45 -6.70 2.68
CA HIS A 48 -1.69 -5.92 2.63
C HIS A 48 -2.95 -6.71 2.24
N GLY A 49 -2.81 -8.00 1.93
CA GLY A 49 -3.94 -8.86 1.55
C GLY A 49 -4.37 -8.73 0.08
N VAL A 50 -3.98 -7.67 -0.64
CA VAL A 50 -4.19 -7.61 -2.11
C VAL A 50 -3.46 -8.77 -2.81
N PRO A 51 -4.19 -9.63 -3.56
CA PRO A 51 -3.59 -10.73 -4.30
C PRO A 51 -2.63 -10.28 -5.41
N GLN A 52 -1.57 -11.06 -5.64
CA GLN A 52 -0.52 -10.69 -6.60
C GLN A 52 -1.01 -10.70 -8.07
N ASP A 53 -1.97 -11.55 -8.40
CA ASP A 53 -2.61 -11.60 -9.72
C ASP A 53 -3.42 -10.34 -10.02
N ILE A 54 -4.07 -9.74 -9.01
CA ILE A 54 -4.76 -8.44 -9.15
C ILE A 54 -3.74 -7.34 -9.44
N ILE A 55 -2.60 -7.31 -8.74
CA ILE A 55 -1.52 -6.35 -8.98
C ILE A 55 -0.98 -6.53 -10.40
N ALA A 56 -0.63 -7.75 -10.79
CA ALA A 56 -0.11 -8.05 -12.13
C ALA A 56 -1.10 -7.65 -13.24
N ARG A 57 -2.39 -7.95 -13.05
CA ARG A 57 -3.45 -7.58 -14.00
C ARG A 57 -3.59 -6.06 -14.13
N GLN A 58 -3.50 -5.31 -13.02
CA GLN A 58 -3.53 -3.85 -13.09
C GLN A 58 -2.40 -3.32 -13.97
N PHE A 59 -1.16 -3.78 -13.77
CA PHE A 59 -0.02 -3.31 -14.54
C PHE A 59 -0.15 -3.67 -16.03
N ALA A 60 -0.66 -4.87 -16.34
CA ALA A 60 -0.93 -5.28 -17.71
C ALA A 60 -2.00 -4.39 -18.38
N LEU A 61 -3.07 -4.05 -17.67
CA LEU A 61 -4.11 -3.15 -18.19
C LEU A 61 -3.59 -1.73 -18.39
N ALA A 62 -2.77 -1.21 -17.47
CA ALA A 62 -2.14 0.09 -17.64
C ALA A 62 -1.25 0.12 -18.89
N GLN A 63 -0.42 -0.91 -19.11
CA GLN A 63 0.40 -1.03 -20.30
C GLN A 63 -0.47 -1.04 -21.57
N GLN A 64 -1.50 -1.89 -21.62
CA GLN A 64 -2.44 -1.95 -22.75
C GLN A 64 -3.10 -0.61 -23.05
N PHE A 65 -3.53 0.12 -22.01
CA PHE A 65 -4.10 1.45 -22.18
C PHE A 65 -3.08 2.44 -22.74
N PHE A 66 -1.87 2.49 -22.19
CA PHE A 66 -0.86 3.47 -22.61
C PHE A 66 -0.29 3.18 -24.01
N ASP A 67 -0.36 1.94 -24.49
CA ASP A 67 0.00 1.52 -25.84
C ASP A 67 -1.01 1.98 -26.91
N LEU A 68 -2.21 2.42 -26.53
CA LEU A 68 -3.20 2.94 -27.47
C LEU A 68 -2.73 4.27 -28.11
N PRO A 69 -3.18 4.58 -29.35
CA PRO A 69 -3.03 5.91 -29.94
C PRO A 69 -3.58 7.00 -29.01
N LEU A 70 -2.98 8.19 -29.03
CA LEU A 70 -3.40 9.31 -28.16
C LEU A 70 -4.90 9.60 -28.29
N ALA A 71 -5.42 9.70 -29.52
CA ALA A 71 -6.83 9.96 -29.77
C ALA A 71 -7.75 8.88 -29.18
N SER A 72 -7.31 7.63 -29.11
CA SER A 72 -8.07 6.54 -28.47
C SER A 72 -8.03 6.64 -26.94
N LYS A 73 -6.92 7.10 -26.35
CA LYS A 73 -6.79 7.32 -24.89
C LYS A 73 -7.64 8.49 -24.40
N GLU A 74 -7.68 9.58 -25.16
CA GLU A 74 -8.46 10.78 -24.83
C GLU A 74 -9.98 10.59 -24.99
N ALA A 75 -10.40 9.52 -25.68
CA ALA A 75 -11.80 9.20 -25.90
C ALA A 75 -12.41 8.27 -24.81
N ILE A 76 -11.61 7.85 -23.82
CA ILE A 76 -12.03 7.03 -22.66
C ILE A 76 -12.35 7.95 -21.48
#